data_AF-A0AAW4WAN3-F1
#
_entry.id   AF-A0AAW4WAN3-F1
#
_cell.length_a   1.000
_cell.length_b   1.000
_cell.length_c   1.000
_cell.angle_alpha   90.00
_cell.angle_beta   90.00
_cell.angle_gamma   90.00
#
_symmetry.space_group_name_H-M   'P 1'
#
loop_
_entity.id
_entity.type
_entity.pdbx_description
1 polymer ?
#
loop_
_entity_poly.entity_id
_entity_poly.type
_entity_poly.pdbx_seq_one_letter_code
_entity_poly.pdbx_strand_id
1 'polypeptide(L)'
;MPQFKRFVAYLYYYENDTKEYLAGFARVEMRGGICRLEIHLKGTEYAGQEGKVSLFIRREGKILAFPVGNMRLMSQSSDYSGRISDGELGDETCHIQDVCGILIQPADGNFYGSQWDNGEIHKEEIEMQAAEEPSLQTEEVPMHHIFPEQMSMEKEIQERSTQEKDTGEKEASIWEHWENLKQKMTLLHPFEGENITCVHMELQDLRELPQKYWCLGNNSFLLHGFFNYRYLFFGEQVTPEGRELFLAVPGVYQKPEKVMAAIFGFPQFRTEKPCRQLEGTFGYWYRRMDG
;
A
#
# COMPACT_ATOMS: atom_id res chain seq x y z
N MET A 1 20.92 14.60 -21.20
CA MET A 1 20.72 14.69 -19.74
C MET A 1 19.32 14.18 -19.45
N PRO A 2 19.08 13.27 -18.51
CA PRO A 2 17.72 12.83 -18.20
C PRO A 2 16.92 14.03 -17.69
N GLN A 3 15.84 14.39 -18.40
CA GLN A 3 14.98 15.50 -18.03
C GLN A 3 14.26 15.15 -16.73
N PHE A 4 14.40 16.03 -15.73
CA PHE A 4 13.71 15.94 -14.46
C PHE A 4 12.47 16.84 -14.51
N LYS A 5 11.30 16.29 -14.23
CA LYS A 5 10.05 17.06 -14.11
C LYS A 5 9.36 16.70 -12.79
N ARG A 6 9.00 17.70 -11.99
CA ARG A 6 8.18 17.52 -10.78
C ARG A 6 7.13 18.60 -10.74
N PHE A 7 5.86 18.22 -10.62
CA PHE A 7 4.75 19.15 -10.63
C PHE A 7 3.51 18.54 -9.94
N VAL A 8 2.51 19.39 -9.72
CA VAL A 8 1.18 18.99 -9.24
C VAL A 8 0.20 19.13 -10.39
N ALA A 9 -0.51 18.05 -10.70
CA ALA A 9 -1.57 18.01 -11.68
C ALA A 9 -2.93 17.97 -10.97
N TYR A 10 -3.90 18.75 -11.43
CA TYR A 10 -5.23 18.79 -10.84
C TYR A 10 -6.16 17.80 -11.53
N LEU A 11 -6.79 16.92 -10.76
CA LEU A 11 -7.70 15.89 -11.26
C LEU A 11 -9.12 16.44 -11.27
N TYR A 12 -9.78 16.32 -12.41
CA TYR A 12 -11.17 16.72 -12.59
C TYR A 12 -12.06 15.51 -12.88
N TYR A 13 -13.31 15.59 -12.46
CA TYR A 13 -14.35 14.66 -12.89
C TYR A 13 -14.83 15.02 -14.29
N TYR A 14 -15.01 14.01 -15.15
CA TYR A 14 -15.47 14.16 -16.52
C TYR A 14 -16.78 13.41 -16.73
N GLU A 15 -17.84 14.13 -17.06
CA GLU A 15 -19.14 13.56 -17.42
C GLU A 15 -19.49 13.99 -18.85
N ASN A 16 -19.80 13.04 -19.73
CA ASN A 16 -20.12 13.30 -21.14
C ASN A 16 -19.10 14.24 -21.83
N ASP A 17 -17.80 13.94 -21.66
CA ASP A 17 -16.66 14.71 -22.19
C ASP A 17 -16.51 16.15 -21.66
N THR A 18 -17.31 16.52 -20.65
CA THR A 18 -17.25 17.84 -20.03
C THR A 18 -16.50 17.76 -18.71
N LYS A 19 -15.55 18.68 -18.51
CA LYS A 19 -14.85 18.87 -17.24
C LYS A 19 -15.79 19.54 -16.23
N GLU A 20 -16.26 18.79 -15.24
CA GLU A 20 -17.26 19.25 -14.28
C GLU A 20 -16.63 19.97 -13.08
N TYR A 21 -15.96 19.24 -12.18
CA TYR A 21 -15.44 19.78 -10.94
C TYR A 21 -14.06 19.24 -10.57
N LEU A 22 -13.34 20.00 -9.72
CA LEU A 22 -12.03 19.61 -9.18
C LEU A 22 -12.18 18.51 -8.13
N ALA A 23 -11.84 17.29 -8.52
CA ALA A 23 -11.96 16.08 -7.72
C ALA A 23 -10.72 15.79 -6.86
N GLY A 24 -9.54 16.30 -7.22
CA GLY A 24 -8.33 16.01 -6.45
C GLY A 24 -7.06 16.57 -7.08
N PHE A 25 -5.92 16.02 -6.68
CA PHE A 25 -4.64 16.34 -7.28
C PHE A 25 -3.72 15.12 -7.32
N ALA A 26 -2.77 15.15 -8.25
CA ALA A 26 -1.68 14.20 -8.38
C ALA A 26 -0.35 14.93 -8.26
N ARG A 27 0.58 14.41 -7.47
CA ARG A 27 1.99 14.81 -7.53
C ARG A 27 2.70 13.86 -8.47
N VAL A 28 3.34 14.44 -9.47
CA VAL A 28 4.01 13.69 -10.53
C VAL A 28 5.48 14.05 -10.49
N GLU A 29 6.34 13.04 -10.39
CA GLU A 29 7.78 13.19 -10.51
C GLU A 29 8.29 12.22 -11.58
N MET A 30 8.88 12.76 -12.65
CA MET A 30 9.47 11.99 -13.73
C MET A 30 10.98 12.19 -13.73
N ARG A 31 11.73 11.11 -13.58
CA ARG A 31 13.20 11.13 -13.58
C ARG A 31 13.76 9.81 -14.08
N GLY A 32 14.58 9.88 -15.14
CA GLY A 32 15.37 8.73 -15.60
C GLY A 32 14.53 7.51 -16.00
N GLY A 33 13.42 7.73 -16.72
CA GLY A 33 12.52 6.64 -17.16
C GLY A 33 11.62 6.09 -16.04
N ILE A 34 11.50 6.80 -14.92
CA ILE A 34 10.62 6.45 -13.80
C ILE A 34 9.67 7.61 -13.53
N CYS A 35 8.38 7.31 -13.41
CA CYS A 35 7.35 8.19 -12.89
C CYS A 35 6.96 7.75 -11.48
N ARG A 36 7.09 8.65 -10.49
CA ARG A 36 6.49 8.50 -9.17
C ARG A 36 5.21 9.32 -9.14
N LEU A 37 4.12 8.66 -8.75
CA LEU A 37 2.78 9.19 -8.80
C LEU A 37 2.14 9.07 -7.43
N GLU A 38 1.78 10.20 -6.80
CA GLU A 38 0.94 10.24 -5.61
C GLU A 38 -0.39 10.92 -5.98
N ILE A 39 -1.51 10.25 -5.80
CA ILE A 39 -2.84 10.79 -6.10
C ILE A 39 -3.63 10.93 -4.80
N HIS A 40 -4.27 12.07 -4.65
CA HIS A 40 -5.26 12.33 -3.62
C HIS A 40 -6.58 12.74 -4.30
N LEU A 41 -7.58 11.88 -4.24
CA LEU A 41 -8.95 12.16 -4.68
C LEU A 41 -9.84 12.44 -3.47
N LYS A 42 -10.71 13.44 -3.62
CA LYS A 42 -11.82 13.67 -2.69
C LYS A 42 -12.84 12.54 -2.81
N GLY A 43 -13.70 12.45 -1.80
CA GLY A 43 -14.81 11.50 -1.76
C GLY A 43 -15.64 11.51 -3.03
N THR A 44 -16.00 10.32 -3.49
CA THR A 44 -16.67 10.09 -4.76
C THR A 44 -17.94 9.26 -4.59
N GLU A 45 -18.89 9.43 -5.51
CA GLU A 45 -20.09 8.61 -5.65
C GLU A 45 -19.79 7.14 -5.99
N TYR A 46 -18.60 6.84 -6.50
CA TYR A 46 -18.13 5.47 -6.79
C TYR A 46 -17.52 4.77 -5.58
N ALA A 47 -17.85 5.22 -4.37
CA ALA A 47 -17.36 4.62 -3.13
C ALA A 47 -17.63 3.11 -3.09
N GLY A 48 -16.58 2.32 -2.84
CA GLY A 48 -16.62 0.87 -2.84
C GLY A 48 -16.15 0.21 -4.14
N GLN A 49 -16.03 0.97 -5.24
CA GLN A 49 -15.48 0.46 -6.51
C GLN A 49 -13.95 0.55 -6.55
N GLU A 50 -13.34 -0.22 -7.46
CA GLU A 50 -11.96 0.01 -7.90
C GLU A 50 -11.93 0.99 -9.07
N GLY A 51 -11.04 1.97 -9.01
CA GLY A 51 -10.68 2.87 -10.09
C GLY A 51 -9.35 2.45 -10.69
N LYS A 52 -9.33 2.10 -11.98
CA LYS A 52 -8.12 1.82 -12.74
C LYS A 52 -7.36 3.11 -12.99
N VAL A 53 -6.13 3.20 -12.49
CA VAL A 53 -5.21 4.31 -12.70
C VAL A 53 -4.39 4.04 -13.95
N SER A 54 -4.46 4.94 -14.92
CA SER A 54 -3.75 4.83 -16.18
C SER A 54 -2.92 6.08 -16.44
N LEU A 55 -1.70 5.89 -16.95
CA LEU A 55 -0.95 6.97 -17.60
C LEU A 55 -1.29 6.96 -19.09
N PHE A 56 -1.34 8.12 -19.74
CA PHE A 56 -1.61 8.14 -21.17
C PHE A 56 -0.64 9.01 -21.96
N ILE A 57 -0.47 8.63 -23.22
CA ILE A 57 0.18 9.44 -24.26
C ILE A 57 -0.81 9.75 -25.37
N ARG A 58 -0.49 10.73 -26.22
CA ARG A 58 -1.23 10.97 -27.46
C ARG A 58 -0.44 10.55 -28.68
N ARG A 59 -1.09 9.77 -29.56
CA ARG A 59 -0.58 9.39 -30.88
C ARG A 59 -1.71 9.47 -31.89
N GLU A 60 -1.45 10.14 -33.02
CA GLU A 60 -2.39 10.22 -34.15
C GLU A 60 -3.82 10.67 -33.79
N GLY A 61 -3.97 11.52 -32.78
CA GLY A 61 -5.28 12.00 -32.31
C GLY A 61 -6.02 11.03 -31.38
N LYS A 62 -5.37 9.94 -30.94
CA LYS A 62 -5.88 9.00 -29.94
C LYS A 62 -5.18 9.17 -28.60
N ILE A 63 -5.89 8.85 -27.52
CA ILE A 63 -5.38 8.79 -26.15
C ILE A 63 -5.11 7.33 -25.83
N LEU A 64 -3.84 6.93 -25.86
CA LEU A 64 -3.44 5.57 -25.51
C LEU A 64 -3.24 5.51 -24.00
N ALA A 65 -4.17 4.88 -23.30
CA ALA A 65 -4.17 4.78 -21.84
C ALA A 65 -3.58 3.45 -21.39
N PHE A 66 -2.45 3.51 -20.68
CA PHE A 66 -1.73 2.36 -20.13
C PHE A 66 -2.12 2.18 -18.66
N PRO A 67 -2.81 1.09 -18.29
CA PRO A 67 -3.11 0.79 -16.90
C PRO A 67 -1.82 0.57 -16.11
N VAL A 68 -1.65 1.31 -15.02
CA VAL A 68 -0.45 1.23 -14.16
C VAL A 68 -0.76 0.83 -12.72
N GLY A 69 -2.04 0.66 -12.39
CA GLY A 69 -2.48 0.22 -11.08
C GLY A 69 -3.96 0.43 -10.87
N ASN A 70 -4.46 0.00 -9.72
CA ASN A 70 -5.83 0.24 -9.27
C ASN A 70 -5.81 1.01 -7.96
N MET A 71 -6.82 1.84 -7.73
CA MET A 71 -7.06 2.51 -6.47
C MET A 71 -8.48 2.27 -5.99
N ARG A 72 -8.66 2.03 -4.69
CA ARG A 72 -10.00 1.89 -4.11
C ARG A 72 -10.64 3.26 -3.93
N LEU A 73 -11.84 3.42 -4.45
CA LEU A 73 -12.61 4.66 -4.35
C LEU A 73 -13.44 4.65 -3.06
N MET A 74 -13.39 5.75 -2.32
CA MET A 74 -14.02 5.88 -1.00
C MET A 74 -14.89 7.15 -0.93
N SER A 75 -15.84 7.17 0.01
CA SER A 75 -16.78 8.29 0.20
C SER A 75 -16.17 9.54 0.84
N GLN A 76 -15.00 9.43 1.47
CA GLN A 76 -14.32 10.55 2.13
C GLN A 76 -13.11 11.06 1.33
N SER A 77 -12.13 10.19 1.10
CA SER A 77 -10.94 10.46 0.30
C SER A 77 -10.31 9.15 -0.16
N SER A 78 -9.62 9.18 -1.29
CA SER A 78 -8.96 8.01 -1.87
C SER A 78 -7.53 8.39 -2.24
N ASP A 79 -6.58 7.60 -1.74
CA ASP A 79 -5.15 7.86 -1.92
C ASP A 79 -4.51 6.72 -2.72
N TYR A 80 -3.62 7.08 -3.64
CA TYR A 80 -2.84 6.13 -4.43
C TYR A 80 -1.38 6.58 -4.48
N SER A 81 -0.46 5.61 -4.46
CA SER A 81 0.97 5.84 -4.64
C SER A 81 1.54 4.75 -5.53
N GLY A 82 2.25 5.14 -6.59
CA GLY A 82 2.82 4.21 -7.55
C GLY A 82 4.17 4.67 -8.08
N ARG A 83 5.00 3.72 -8.47
CA ARG A 83 6.27 3.94 -9.18
C ARG A 83 6.22 3.14 -10.47
N ILE A 84 6.22 3.84 -11.60
CA ILE A 84 6.04 3.28 -12.93
C ILE A 84 7.32 3.52 -13.72
N SER A 85 7.85 2.50 -14.37
CA SER A 85 8.99 2.57 -15.27
C SER A 85 8.56 2.47 -16.74
N ASP A 86 9.46 2.84 -17.67
CA ASP A 86 9.21 2.71 -19.12
C ASP A 86 8.74 1.31 -19.52
N GLY A 87 9.29 0.24 -18.93
CA GLY A 87 8.94 -1.14 -19.25
C GLY A 87 7.54 -1.58 -18.79
N GLU A 88 6.88 -0.78 -17.96
CA GLU A 88 5.50 -1.03 -17.51
C GLU A 88 4.47 -0.32 -18.39
N LEU A 89 4.92 0.58 -19.28
CA LEU A 89 4.09 1.05 -20.38
C LEU A 89 4.13 -0.06 -21.43
N GLY A 90 3.01 -0.75 -21.65
CA GLY A 90 2.89 -1.96 -22.50
C GLY A 90 3.21 -1.81 -24.00
N ASP A 91 4.01 -0.81 -24.38
CA ASP A 91 4.56 -0.59 -25.70
C ASP A 91 6.03 -0.14 -25.54
N GLU A 92 6.98 -0.92 -26.07
CA GLU A 92 8.44 -0.65 -26.01
C GLU A 92 8.85 0.70 -26.61
N THR A 93 7.96 1.32 -27.40
CA THR A 93 8.18 2.65 -27.99
C THR A 93 7.65 3.80 -27.13
N CYS A 94 7.05 3.51 -25.98
CA CYS A 94 6.49 4.50 -25.08
C CYS A 94 7.44 4.78 -23.91
N HIS A 95 7.86 6.04 -23.78
CA HIS A 95 8.68 6.46 -22.65
C HIS A 95 7.87 7.26 -21.65
N ILE A 96 8.23 7.19 -20.38
CA ILE A 96 7.63 8.02 -19.31
C ILE A 96 7.69 9.51 -19.65
N GLN A 97 8.68 9.94 -20.43
CA GLN A 97 8.83 11.33 -20.87
C GLN A 97 7.73 11.80 -21.83
N ASP A 98 7.07 10.87 -22.52
CA ASP A 98 6.00 11.13 -23.49
C ASP A 98 4.62 11.16 -22.83
N VAL A 99 4.52 10.74 -21.56
CA VAL A 99 3.27 10.75 -20.79
C VAL A 99 2.77 12.18 -20.68
N CYS A 100 1.52 12.38 -21.09
CA CYS A 100 0.86 13.68 -21.15
C CYS A 100 -0.34 13.80 -20.21
N GLY A 101 -0.76 12.73 -19.55
CA GLY A 101 -1.78 12.80 -18.51
C GLY A 101 -2.02 11.52 -17.72
N ILE A 102 -3.01 11.60 -16.83
CA ILE A 102 -3.48 10.53 -15.94
C ILE A 102 -4.98 10.39 -16.11
N LEU A 103 -5.46 9.15 -16.12
CA LEU A 103 -6.87 8.79 -16.07
C LEU A 103 -7.13 7.87 -14.87
N ILE A 104 -8.28 8.02 -14.24
CA ILE A 104 -8.77 7.13 -13.18
C ILE A 104 -10.19 6.73 -13.55
N GLN A 105 -10.37 5.45 -13.86
CA GLN A 105 -11.62 4.91 -14.43
C GLN A 105 -12.23 3.89 -13.46
N PRO A 106 -13.32 4.25 -12.75
CA PRO A 106 -14.17 3.29 -12.05
C PRO A 106 -14.67 2.17 -12.97
N ALA A 107 -15.13 1.07 -12.39
CA ALA A 107 -15.69 -0.05 -13.15
C ALA A 107 -16.90 0.37 -13.99
N ASP A 108 -17.77 1.19 -13.41
CA ASP A 108 -18.97 1.69 -14.07
C ASP A 108 -19.03 3.22 -14.00
N GLY A 109 -19.19 3.87 -15.16
CA GLY A 109 -19.56 5.29 -15.24
C GLY A 109 -18.54 6.20 -15.93
N ASN A 110 -18.36 7.36 -15.32
CA ASN A 110 -17.52 8.47 -15.76
C ASN A 110 -16.09 8.30 -15.22
N PHE A 111 -15.18 9.22 -15.54
CA PHE A 111 -13.77 9.08 -15.17
C PHE A 111 -13.21 10.37 -14.56
N TYR A 112 -12.05 10.25 -13.91
CA TYR A 112 -11.25 11.38 -13.47
C TYR A 112 -10.04 11.54 -14.37
N GLY A 113 -9.71 12.77 -14.72
CA GLY A 113 -8.63 13.04 -15.67
C GLY A 113 -7.79 14.25 -15.27
N SER A 114 -6.51 14.17 -15.58
CA SER A 114 -5.62 15.33 -15.64
C SER A 114 -4.70 15.20 -16.84
N GLN A 115 -4.30 16.33 -17.39
CA GLN A 115 -3.40 16.41 -18.53
C GLN A 115 -2.49 17.61 -18.35
N TRP A 116 -1.30 17.54 -18.92
CA TRP A 116 -0.30 18.61 -18.91
C TRP A 116 0.28 18.90 -20.30
N ASP A 117 -0.47 18.53 -21.33
CA ASP A 117 -0.28 18.97 -22.70
C ASP A 117 -1.46 19.86 -23.17
N ASN A 118 -1.50 20.18 -24.46
CA ASN A 118 -2.41 21.18 -25.02
C ASN A 118 -3.69 20.63 -25.68
N GLY A 119 -3.96 19.32 -25.65
CA GLY A 119 -5.17 18.75 -26.27
C GLY A 119 -6.34 18.64 -25.29
N GLU A 120 -7.36 17.83 -25.60
CA GLU A 120 -8.55 17.62 -24.76
C GLU A 120 -8.78 16.13 -24.50
N ILE A 121 -9.52 15.79 -23.43
CA ILE A 121 -9.82 14.39 -23.09
C ILE A 121 -11.26 14.10 -23.50
N HIS A 122 -11.42 13.40 -24.63
CA HIS A 122 -12.70 12.85 -25.07
C HIS A 122 -12.73 11.35 -24.84
N LYS A 123 -13.81 10.84 -24.24
CA LYS A 123 -13.97 9.43 -23.87
C LYS A 123 -13.86 8.49 -25.06
N GLU A 124 -14.31 8.92 -26.24
CA GLU A 124 -14.25 8.15 -27.49
C GLU A 124 -12.82 8.00 -28.06
N GLU A 125 -11.90 8.89 -27.66
CA GLU A 125 -10.50 8.85 -28.08
C GLU A 125 -9.63 8.00 -27.15
N ILE A 126 -10.16 7.61 -25.99
CA ILE A 126 -9.45 6.79 -25.00
C ILE A 126 -9.43 5.33 -25.47
N GLU A 127 -8.25 4.89 -25.88
CA GLU A 127 -7.95 3.51 -26.21
C GLU A 127 -7.13 2.89 -25.09
N MET A 128 -7.83 2.11 -24.26
CA MET A 128 -7.19 1.35 -23.20
C MET A 128 -6.25 0.33 -23.83
N GLN A 129 -4.96 0.49 -23.58
CA GLN A 129 -3.99 -0.52 -23.96
C GLN A 129 -4.22 -1.74 -23.06
N ALA A 130 -4.19 -2.92 -23.66
CA ALA A 130 -4.17 -4.14 -22.88
C ALA A 130 -2.96 -4.05 -21.97
N ALA A 131 -3.17 -4.15 -20.66
CA ALA A 131 -2.10 -4.64 -19.83
C ALA A 131 -1.73 -5.99 -20.44
N GLU A 132 -0.49 -6.18 -20.88
CA GLU A 132 -0.01 -7.55 -21.02
C GLU A 132 -0.36 -8.20 -19.68
N GLU A 133 -1.25 -9.20 -19.69
CA GLU A 133 -1.55 -9.90 -18.46
C GLU A 133 -0.20 -10.35 -17.92
N PRO A 134 0.25 -9.86 -16.76
CA PRO A 134 1.41 -10.43 -16.13
C PRO A 134 0.95 -11.86 -15.87
N SER A 135 1.49 -12.81 -16.65
CA SER A 135 1.31 -14.23 -16.41
C SER A 135 1.46 -14.42 -14.91
N LEU A 136 0.39 -14.83 -14.22
CA LEU A 136 0.29 -15.00 -12.76
C LEU A 136 1.66 -15.30 -12.13
N GLN A 137 2.36 -14.23 -11.83
CA GLN A 137 3.57 -14.15 -11.06
C GLN A 137 3.25 -12.94 -10.22
N THR A 138 2.88 -13.23 -8.98
CA THR A 138 2.74 -12.28 -7.91
C THR A 138 4.10 -11.57 -7.79
N GLU A 139 4.33 -10.53 -8.58
CA GLU A 139 5.43 -9.61 -8.35
C GLU A 139 5.05 -8.78 -7.14
N GLU A 140 5.29 -9.38 -5.97
CA GLU A 140 5.65 -8.64 -4.76
C GLU A 140 6.61 -7.52 -5.19
N VAL A 141 6.19 -6.27 -4.98
CA VAL A 141 7.03 -5.10 -5.21
C VAL A 141 8.35 -5.36 -4.51
N PRO A 142 9.46 -5.60 -5.24
CA PRO A 142 10.65 -6.07 -4.59
C PRO A 142 11.26 -4.89 -3.83
N MET A 143 11.28 -4.99 -2.50
CA MET A 143 11.67 -3.92 -1.57
C MET A 143 13.12 -3.42 -1.74
N HIS A 144 13.89 -3.96 -2.69
CA HIS A 144 15.30 -3.66 -2.91
C HIS A 144 15.55 -2.21 -3.37
N HIS A 145 14.52 -1.49 -3.84
CA HIS A 145 14.65 -0.11 -4.31
C HIS A 145 14.46 0.98 -3.24
N ILE A 146 14.29 0.61 -1.96
CA ILE A 146 14.01 1.56 -0.87
C ILE A 146 15.22 1.80 0.06
N PHE A 147 16.37 1.17 -0.22
CA PHE A 147 17.38 0.92 0.81
C PHE A 147 18.38 2.00 1.23
N PRO A 148 18.57 3.16 0.55
CA PRO A 148 19.48 4.16 1.13
C PRO A 148 18.78 5.20 2.03
N GLU A 149 17.55 5.61 1.71
CA GLU A 149 16.95 6.82 2.33
C GLU A 149 16.03 6.53 3.54
N GLN A 150 15.37 5.36 3.60
CA GLN A 150 14.53 5.02 4.75
C GLN A 150 15.33 4.54 5.96
N MET A 151 16.48 3.88 5.76
CA MET A 151 17.38 3.48 6.86
C MET A 151 17.98 4.69 7.62
N SER A 152 18.19 5.83 6.96
CA SER A 152 18.64 7.05 7.63
C SER A 152 17.52 7.70 8.44
N MET A 153 16.30 7.66 7.94
CA MET A 153 15.14 8.29 8.59
C MET A 153 14.66 7.48 9.81
N GLU A 154 14.73 6.14 9.75
CA GLU A 154 14.36 5.29 10.87
C GLU A 154 15.40 5.30 12.00
N LYS A 155 16.71 5.38 11.69
CA LYS A 155 17.74 5.60 12.72
C LYS A 155 17.54 6.91 13.46
N GLU A 156 17.18 7.99 12.76
CA GLU A 156 16.91 9.29 13.38
C GLU A 156 15.63 9.30 14.22
N ILE A 157 14.59 8.54 13.86
CA ILE A 157 13.36 8.42 14.66
C ILE A 157 13.57 7.56 15.92
N GLN A 158 14.39 6.50 15.82
CA GLN A 158 14.71 5.60 16.94
C GLN A 158 15.67 6.24 17.96
N GLU A 159 16.58 7.12 17.52
CA GLU A 159 17.44 7.92 18.41
C GLU A 159 16.68 9.10 19.06
N ARG A 160 15.59 9.58 18.45
CA ARG A 160 14.77 10.67 19.02
C ARG A 160 13.71 10.19 20.02
N SER A 161 13.35 8.92 20.00
CA SER A 161 12.45 8.29 20.98
C SER A 161 13.15 7.87 22.28
N THR A 162 14.47 8.09 22.40
CA THR A 162 15.22 7.90 23.66
C THR A 162 15.21 9.13 24.58
N GLN A 163 14.48 10.18 24.24
CA GLN A 163 14.30 11.38 25.07
C GLN A 163 12.82 11.76 25.26
N GLU A 164 11.98 10.81 25.67
CA GLU A 164 10.72 11.15 26.30
C GLU A 164 10.78 10.81 27.79
N LYS A 165 10.46 11.83 28.59
CA LYS A 165 10.54 11.82 30.03
C LYS A 165 9.61 10.75 30.60
N ASP A 166 10.19 9.95 31.48
CA ASP A 166 9.53 9.15 32.50
C ASP A 166 8.51 10.01 33.28
N THR A 167 7.26 10.03 32.81
CA THR A 167 6.10 10.31 33.64
C THR A 167 5.58 8.96 34.10
N GLY A 168 5.95 8.58 35.32
CA GLY A 168 5.57 7.35 35.98
C GLY A 168 4.08 7.21 36.23
N GLU A 169 3.32 6.97 35.16
CA GLU A 169 2.05 6.27 35.22
C GLU A 169 2.36 4.79 34.98
N LYS A 170 1.79 3.90 35.80
CA LYS A 170 1.93 2.46 35.60
C LYS A 170 1.34 2.13 34.23
N GLU A 171 2.17 1.97 33.20
CA GLU A 171 1.72 1.43 31.92
C GLU A 171 1.06 0.08 32.18
N ALA A 172 -0.21 -0.02 31.80
CA ALA A 172 -0.95 -1.28 31.81
C ALA A 172 -0.16 -2.31 30.98
N SER A 173 -0.05 -3.53 31.50
CA SER A 173 0.68 -4.59 30.79
C SER A 173 0.05 -4.82 29.42
N ILE A 174 0.86 -5.23 28.43
CA ILE A 174 0.34 -5.62 27.11
C ILE A 174 -0.74 -6.71 27.22
N TRP A 175 -0.69 -7.54 28.27
CA TRP A 175 -1.70 -8.55 28.57
C TRP A 175 -3.06 -7.94 28.93
N GLU A 176 -3.10 -6.81 29.62
CA GLU A 176 -4.36 -6.13 29.95
C GLU A 176 -5.01 -5.55 28.67
N HIS A 177 -4.20 -4.99 27.78
CA HIS A 177 -4.65 -4.50 26.48
C HIS A 177 -5.19 -5.66 25.61
N TRP A 178 -4.53 -6.82 25.63
CA TRP A 178 -5.02 -8.02 24.95
C TRP A 178 -6.39 -8.46 25.47
N GLU A 179 -6.59 -8.55 26.79
CA GLU A 179 -7.90 -8.90 27.37
C GLU A 179 -9.00 -7.92 26.95
N ASN A 180 -8.70 -6.62 26.91
CA ASN A 180 -9.65 -5.60 26.45
C ASN A 180 -10.00 -5.77 24.97
N LEU A 181 -9.01 -6.05 24.12
CA LEU A 181 -9.22 -6.29 22.69
C LEU A 181 -10.09 -7.52 22.44
N LYS A 182 -9.89 -8.60 23.22
CA LYS A 182 -10.74 -9.81 23.14
C LYS A 182 -12.21 -9.55 23.42
N GLN A 183 -12.54 -8.57 24.26
CA GLN A 183 -13.92 -8.20 24.56
C GLN A 183 -14.53 -7.28 23.50
N LYS A 184 -13.70 -6.42 22.89
CA LYS A 184 -14.12 -5.38 21.94
C LYS A 184 -14.20 -5.87 20.50
N MET A 185 -13.39 -6.85 20.12
CA MET A 185 -13.19 -7.28 18.74
C MET A 185 -13.55 -8.75 18.50
N THR A 186 -13.77 -9.10 17.23
CA THR A 186 -14.04 -10.48 16.82
C THR A 186 -12.78 -11.33 16.91
N LEU A 187 -12.87 -12.44 17.66
CA LEU A 187 -11.81 -13.43 17.76
C LEU A 187 -11.79 -14.35 16.54
N LEU A 188 -10.58 -14.62 16.05
CA LEU A 188 -10.30 -15.40 14.87
C LEU A 188 -9.22 -16.45 15.17
N HIS A 189 -9.29 -17.57 14.45
CA HIS A 189 -8.29 -18.64 14.51
C HIS A 189 -7.75 -18.88 13.10
N PRO A 190 -6.90 -17.97 12.58
CA PRO A 190 -6.45 -18.01 11.18
C PRO A 190 -5.47 -19.16 10.87
N PHE A 191 -4.99 -19.88 11.89
CA PHE A 191 -4.00 -20.95 11.73
C PHE A 191 -4.62 -22.32 12.05
N GLU A 192 -4.71 -23.20 11.03
CA GLU A 192 -5.30 -24.53 11.20
C GLU A 192 -4.43 -25.40 12.14
N GLY A 193 -5.01 -25.88 13.25
CA GLY A 193 -4.37 -26.84 14.16
C GLY A 193 -3.40 -26.25 15.20
N GLU A 194 -3.32 -24.91 15.30
CA GLU A 194 -2.52 -24.23 16.32
C GLU A 194 -3.41 -23.58 17.40
N ASN A 195 -2.94 -23.54 18.65
CA ASN A 195 -3.61 -22.84 19.75
C ASN A 195 -3.30 -21.34 19.68
N ILE A 196 -3.75 -20.71 18.60
CA ILE A 196 -3.57 -19.29 18.34
C ILE A 196 -4.92 -18.60 18.25
N THR A 197 -5.06 -17.52 19.00
CA THR A 197 -6.26 -16.67 18.97
C THR A 197 -5.82 -15.27 18.56
N CYS A 198 -6.44 -14.74 17.51
CA CYS A 198 -6.13 -13.42 16.97
C CYS A 198 -7.37 -12.53 16.98
N VAL A 199 -7.15 -11.22 16.99
CA VAL A 199 -8.14 -10.22 16.61
C VAL A 199 -7.69 -9.54 15.32
N HIS A 200 -8.66 -9.20 14.49
CA HIS A 200 -8.42 -8.39 13.30
C HIS A 200 -8.21 -6.93 13.72
N MET A 201 -7.13 -6.31 13.25
CA MET A 201 -6.79 -4.92 13.56
C MET A 201 -6.61 -4.09 12.29
N GLU A 202 -7.05 -2.84 12.35
CA GLU A 202 -6.69 -1.79 11.41
C GLU A 202 -5.54 -0.90 11.96
N LEU A 203 -5.00 -0.02 11.13
CA LEU A 203 -3.94 0.91 11.57
C LEU A 203 -4.37 1.82 12.73
N GLN A 204 -5.65 2.22 12.77
CA GLN A 204 -6.19 3.05 13.85
C GLN A 204 -6.22 2.30 15.19
N ASP A 205 -6.38 0.97 15.15
CA ASP A 205 -6.48 0.12 16.33
C ASP A 205 -5.11 -0.09 17.00
N LEU A 206 -4.00 0.24 16.34
CA LEU A 206 -2.67 0.21 16.96
C LEU A 206 -2.58 1.11 18.19
N ARG A 207 -3.45 2.12 18.31
CA ARG A 207 -3.56 3.00 19.48
C ARG A 207 -4.12 2.28 20.72
N GLU A 208 -4.77 1.14 20.54
CA GLU A 208 -5.26 0.28 21.61
C GLU A 208 -4.15 -0.61 22.20
N LEU A 209 -2.96 -0.62 21.61
CA LEU A 209 -1.77 -1.25 22.18
C LEU A 209 -1.06 -0.28 23.14
N PRO A 210 -0.17 -0.77 24.02
CA PRO A 210 0.69 0.10 24.84
C PRO A 210 1.44 1.13 23.98
N GLN A 211 1.68 2.33 24.53
CA GLN A 211 2.27 3.47 23.79
C GLN A 211 3.62 3.12 23.17
N LYS A 212 4.43 2.28 23.84
CA LYS A 212 5.70 1.76 23.31
C LYS A 212 5.59 1.08 21.93
N TYR A 213 4.40 0.65 21.52
CA TYR A 213 4.13 -0.01 20.24
C TYR A 213 3.45 0.87 19.19
N TRP A 214 3.06 2.11 19.50
CA TRP A 214 2.43 3.00 18.53
C TRP A 214 3.35 3.37 17.37
N CYS A 215 4.67 3.36 17.61
CA CYS A 215 5.69 3.56 16.59
C CYS A 215 5.61 2.53 15.44
N LEU A 216 4.97 1.38 15.66
CA LEU A 216 4.73 0.37 14.62
C LEU A 216 3.82 0.89 13.51
N GLY A 217 2.98 1.90 13.78
CA GLY A 217 2.19 2.58 12.75
C GLY A 217 3.03 3.32 11.71
N ASN A 218 4.31 3.57 11.98
CA ASN A 218 5.27 4.16 11.04
C ASN A 218 6.27 3.13 10.49
N ASN A 219 6.13 1.85 10.84
CA ASN A 219 7.04 0.82 10.36
C ASN A 219 6.77 0.53 8.87
N SER A 220 7.79 0.71 8.04
CA SER A 220 7.67 0.63 6.59
C SER A 220 7.19 -0.75 6.10
N PHE A 221 7.60 -1.83 6.78
CA PHE A 221 7.17 -3.18 6.45
C PHE A 221 5.71 -3.45 6.82
N LEU A 222 5.30 -3.04 8.02
CA LEU A 222 3.90 -3.15 8.46
C LEU A 222 2.97 -2.33 7.55
N LEU A 223 3.35 -1.09 7.24
CA LEU A 223 2.57 -0.23 6.35
C LEU A 223 2.44 -0.85 4.96
N HIS A 224 3.55 -1.37 4.40
CA HIS A 224 3.53 -2.08 3.12
C HIS A 224 2.54 -3.26 3.13
N GLY A 225 2.65 -4.15 4.11
CA GLY A 225 1.72 -5.28 4.23
C GLY A 225 0.26 -4.83 4.47
N PHE A 226 0.05 -3.81 5.32
CA PHE A 226 -1.29 -3.28 5.55
C PHE A 226 -1.89 -2.65 4.29
N PHE A 227 -1.13 -1.88 3.49
CA PHE A 227 -1.68 -1.29 2.27
C PHE A 227 -2.04 -2.33 1.21
N ASN A 228 -1.37 -3.49 1.23
CA ASN A 228 -1.65 -4.60 0.32
C ASN A 228 -2.86 -5.43 0.76
N TYR A 229 -2.99 -5.76 2.05
CA TYR A 229 -4.02 -6.71 2.52
C TYR A 229 -5.13 -6.06 3.36
N ARG A 230 -4.92 -4.83 3.85
CA ARG A 230 -5.88 -3.98 4.61
C ARG A 230 -6.25 -4.47 5.99
N TYR A 231 -5.45 -5.35 6.57
CA TYR A 231 -5.59 -5.77 7.95
C TYR A 231 -4.28 -6.24 8.56
N LEU A 232 -4.26 -6.30 9.88
CA LEU A 232 -3.23 -6.91 10.71
C LEU A 232 -3.89 -7.91 11.65
N PHE A 233 -3.09 -8.82 12.18
CA PHE A 233 -3.50 -9.65 13.31
C PHE A 233 -2.69 -9.33 14.55
N PHE A 234 -3.38 -9.18 15.66
CA PHE A 234 -2.76 -9.22 16.98
C PHE A 234 -3.31 -10.43 17.71
N GLY A 235 -2.42 -11.24 18.28
CA GLY A 235 -2.84 -12.53 18.79
C GLY A 235 -1.99 -13.07 19.92
N GLU A 236 -2.58 -14.02 20.63
CA GLU A 236 -1.95 -14.85 21.64
C GLU A 236 -1.67 -16.22 21.04
N GLN A 237 -0.44 -16.69 21.23
CA GLN A 237 -0.03 -18.06 20.97
C GLN A 237 0.28 -18.75 22.29
N VAL A 238 -0.27 -19.96 22.48
CA VAL A 238 0.07 -20.82 23.61
C VAL A 238 1.15 -21.80 23.19
N THR A 239 2.35 -21.67 23.76
CA THR A 239 3.47 -22.59 23.57
C THR A 239 3.67 -23.44 24.84
N PRO A 240 4.46 -24.53 24.77
CA PRO A 240 4.83 -25.29 25.96
C PRO A 240 5.60 -24.47 27.02
N GLU A 241 6.24 -23.38 26.59
CA GLU A 241 7.09 -22.51 27.41
C GLU A 241 6.30 -21.36 28.07
N GLY A 242 5.10 -21.07 27.56
CA GLY A 242 4.24 -20.02 28.09
C GLY A 242 3.24 -19.50 27.07
N ARG A 243 2.63 -18.35 27.38
CA ARG A 243 1.78 -17.63 26.45
C ARG A 243 2.57 -16.45 25.91
N GLU A 244 2.51 -16.24 24.60
CA GLU A 244 3.21 -15.15 23.92
C GLU A 244 2.21 -14.32 23.13
N LEU A 245 2.36 -12.99 23.17
CA LEU A 245 1.63 -12.08 22.30
C LEU A 245 2.47 -11.71 21.09
N PHE A 246 1.81 -11.56 19.95
CA PHE A 246 2.47 -11.21 18.70
C PHE A 246 1.60 -10.29 17.85
N LEU A 247 2.27 -9.49 17.02
CA LEU A 247 1.66 -8.73 15.94
C LEU A 247 2.09 -9.34 14.60
N ALA A 248 1.13 -9.55 13.72
CA ALA A 248 1.27 -10.24 12.45
C ALA A 248 0.79 -9.37 11.29
N VAL A 249 1.61 -9.31 10.25
CA VAL A 249 1.41 -8.60 9.00
C VAL A 249 1.19 -9.65 7.91
N PRO A 250 0.06 -9.65 7.21
CA PRO A 250 -0.17 -10.55 6.07
C PRO A 250 0.86 -10.29 4.96
N GLY A 251 1.29 -11.36 4.29
CA GLY A 251 2.29 -11.30 3.23
C GLY A 251 2.51 -12.65 2.56
N VAL A 252 3.30 -12.66 1.50
CA VAL A 252 3.71 -13.87 0.81
C VAL A 252 5.18 -14.13 1.12
N TYR A 253 5.54 -15.40 1.27
CA TYR A 253 6.91 -15.77 1.60
C TYR A 253 7.77 -15.81 0.35
N GLN A 254 8.63 -14.80 0.19
CA GLN A 254 9.76 -14.84 -0.73
C GLN A 254 11.06 -14.54 0.01
N LYS A 255 12.18 -15.07 -0.51
CA LYS A 255 13.51 -14.84 0.09
C LYS A 255 13.85 -13.35 0.29
N PRO A 256 13.57 -12.43 -0.67
CA PRO A 256 13.80 -11.01 -0.43
C PRO A 256 12.92 -10.48 0.69
N GLU A 257 11.62 -10.80 0.68
CA GLU A 257 10.67 -10.34 1.70
C GLU A 257 11.04 -10.85 3.10
N LYS A 258 11.59 -12.06 3.22
CA LYS A 258 12.13 -12.58 4.48
C LYS A 258 13.22 -11.70 5.08
N VAL A 259 14.16 -11.26 4.25
CA VAL A 259 15.26 -10.38 4.70
C VAL A 259 14.69 -9.05 5.17
N MET A 260 13.70 -8.53 4.45
CA MET A 260 13.01 -7.29 4.80
C MET A 260 12.25 -7.37 6.11
N ALA A 261 11.41 -8.39 6.24
CA ALA A 261 10.65 -8.65 7.43
C ALA A 261 11.58 -8.72 8.65
N ALA A 262 12.70 -9.42 8.53
CA ALA A 262 13.71 -9.49 9.59
C ALA A 262 14.34 -8.13 9.93
N ILE A 263 14.72 -7.32 8.94
CA ILE A 263 15.31 -5.97 9.17
C ILE A 263 14.32 -5.04 9.88
N PHE A 264 13.05 -5.09 9.49
CA PHE A 264 11.98 -4.25 10.06
C PHE A 264 11.34 -4.84 11.32
N GLY A 265 11.87 -5.94 11.85
CA GLY A 265 11.48 -6.49 13.16
C GLY A 265 10.33 -7.50 13.14
N PHE A 266 10.00 -8.09 11.99
CA PHE A 266 9.05 -9.19 11.78
C PHE A 266 9.75 -10.47 11.29
N PRO A 267 10.67 -11.08 12.06
CA PRO A 267 11.56 -12.13 11.55
C PRO A 267 10.90 -13.50 11.36
N GLN A 268 9.69 -13.72 11.89
CA GLN A 268 9.02 -15.03 11.88
C GLN A 268 7.92 -15.04 10.81
N PHE A 269 7.68 -16.19 10.18
CA PHE A 269 6.62 -16.37 9.19
C PHE A 269 5.81 -17.62 9.47
N ARG A 270 4.50 -17.56 9.26
CA ARG A 270 3.59 -18.70 9.41
C ARG A 270 2.50 -18.67 8.34
N THR A 271 2.17 -19.83 7.78
CA THR A 271 1.08 -20.01 6.80
C THR A 271 -0.23 -20.40 7.50
N GLU A 272 -1.37 -20.13 6.88
CA GLU A 272 -2.70 -20.55 7.41
C GLU A 272 -2.84 -22.07 7.49
N LYS A 273 -2.28 -22.76 6.49
CA LYS A 273 -2.28 -24.22 6.37
C LYS A 273 -0.85 -24.74 6.36
N PRO A 274 -0.55 -25.87 7.02
CA PRO A 274 0.76 -26.49 6.94
C PRO A 274 1.12 -26.82 5.49
N CYS A 275 2.20 -26.24 4.98
CA CYS A 275 2.68 -26.50 3.63
C CYS A 275 4.12 -27.02 3.64
N ARG A 276 4.46 -27.91 2.70
CA ARG A 276 5.82 -28.46 2.54
C ARG A 276 6.78 -27.51 1.83
N GLN A 277 6.26 -26.56 1.05
CA GLN A 277 7.02 -25.55 0.32
C GLN A 277 6.52 -24.17 0.74
N LEU A 278 7.43 -23.31 1.21
CA LEU A 278 7.07 -21.97 1.70
C LEU A 278 7.18 -20.89 0.62
N GLU A 279 8.07 -21.03 -0.36
CA GLU A 279 8.27 -20.01 -1.40
C GLU A 279 6.96 -19.77 -2.19
N GLY A 280 6.54 -18.50 -2.30
CA GLY A 280 5.31 -18.10 -2.97
C GLY A 280 4.02 -18.42 -2.20
N THR A 281 4.11 -18.89 -0.94
CA THR A 281 2.91 -19.16 -0.13
C THR A 281 2.47 -17.95 0.67
N PHE A 282 1.16 -17.74 0.73
CA PHE A 282 0.55 -16.71 1.57
C PHE A 282 0.58 -17.11 3.05
N GLY A 283 0.80 -16.12 3.91
CA GLY A 283 0.83 -16.28 5.34
C GLY A 283 1.03 -14.95 6.04
N TYR A 284 1.69 -14.99 7.19
CA TYR A 284 1.80 -13.87 8.10
C TYR A 284 3.22 -13.76 8.65
N TRP A 285 3.82 -12.59 8.44
CA TRP A 285 5.06 -12.17 9.05
C TRP A 285 4.79 -11.61 10.43
N TYR A 286 5.42 -12.12 11.48
CA TYR A 286 5.07 -11.72 12.83
C TYR A 286 6.28 -11.43 13.71
N ARG A 287 6.00 -10.60 14.72
CA ARG A 287 6.94 -10.22 15.78
C ARG A 287 6.34 -10.52 17.13
N ARG A 288 7.18 -10.99 18.05
CA ARG A 288 6.79 -11.14 19.45
C ARG A 288 6.75 -9.77 20.11
N MET A 289 5.85 -9.64 21.06
CA MET A 289 5.62 -8.41 21.80
C MET A 289 5.98 -8.68 23.25
N ASP A 290 6.98 -7.96 23.75
CA ASP A 290 7.49 -8.14 25.09
C ASP A 290 6.52 -7.57 26.13
N GLY A 291 6.33 -8.39 27.17
CA GLY A 291 5.50 -8.13 28.36
C GLY A 291 5.92 -6.89 29.13
#